data_AF-A0A662D097-F1
#
_entry.id   AF-A0A662D097-F1
#
_cell.length_a   1.000
_cell.length_b   1.000
_cell.length_c   1.000
_cell.angle_alpha   90.00
_cell.angle_beta   90.00
_cell.angle_gamma   90.00
#
_symmetry.space_group_name_H-M   'P 1'
#
loop_
_entity.id
_entity.type
_entity.pdbx_description
1 polymer ?
#
loop_
_entity_poly.entity_id
_entity_poly.type
_entity_poly.pdbx_seq_one_letter_code
_entity_poly.pdbx_strand_id
1 'polypeptide(L)'
;MKLVDFSELAFDYILAGHFHTRFEVFSMKNGGYFIYPGSPISITRKELGPRRVNLFKIGQPPSEVILATPFYQEIEVFLDPTQKSSPLEVVEAALSNLPQEARVILRVKGFFDGRRHNLTEQSFQEKLEQLTAKYNVEDIQPEYYDFQRVAQERLFQEVMDRLNQRSDLEEAERTKMREIVIRAMVEALA
;
A
#
# COMPACT_ATOMS: atom_id res chain seq x y z
N MET A 1 -2.62 16.06 27.13
CA MET A 1 -1.46 16.17 28.03
C MET A 1 -0.36 16.91 27.30
N LYS A 2 0.22 17.98 27.85
CA LYS A 2 1.26 18.76 27.16
C LYS A 2 2.62 18.41 27.76
N LEU A 3 3.64 18.24 26.92
CA LEU A 3 5.01 17.92 27.38
C LEU A 3 5.58 18.97 28.36
N VAL A 4 5.11 20.21 28.29
CA VAL A 4 5.50 21.29 29.23
C VAL A 4 5.08 20.99 30.67
N ASP A 5 4.02 20.20 30.88
CA ASP A 5 3.51 19.86 32.20
C ASP A 5 4.53 19.02 33.00
N PHE A 6 5.49 18.39 32.31
CA PHE A 6 6.57 17.60 32.91
C PHE A 6 7.90 18.35 33.01
N SER A 7 8.00 19.56 32.47
CA SER A 7 9.28 20.26 32.34
C SER A 7 9.86 20.76 33.67
N GLU A 8 9.03 20.91 34.69
CA GLU A 8 9.42 21.30 36.04
C GLU A 8 9.75 20.09 36.93
N LEU A 9 9.51 18.87 36.43
CA LEU A 9 9.80 17.65 37.16
C LEU A 9 11.25 17.20 36.90
N ALA A 10 11.93 16.75 37.95
CA ALA A 10 13.30 16.23 37.87
C ALA A 10 13.33 14.77 37.36
N PHE A 11 12.63 14.50 36.26
CA PHE A 11 12.64 13.19 35.60
C PHE A 11 13.48 13.24 34.34
N ASP A 12 14.49 12.37 34.27
CA ASP A 12 15.28 12.13 33.06
C ASP A 12 14.53 11.26 32.05
N TYR A 13 13.60 10.44 32.53
CA TYR A 13 12.86 9.46 31.73
C TYR A 13 11.43 9.27 32.23
N ILE A 14 10.48 9.39 31.31
CA ILE A 14 9.07 9.09 31.53
C ILE A 14 8.65 7.99 30.55
N LEU A 15 8.38 6.80 31.09
CA LEU A 15 7.90 5.64 30.34
C LEU A 15 6.37 5.61 30.40
N ALA A 16 5.72 6.01 29.33
CA ALA A 16 4.26 6.08 29.25
C ALA A 16 3.66 4.88 28.52
N GLY A 17 2.34 4.73 28.64
CA GLY A 17 1.54 3.68 27.99
C GLY A 17 0.27 4.25 27.37
N HIS A 18 -0.74 3.41 27.10
CA HIS A 18 -2.06 3.77 26.54
C HIS A 18 -2.13 4.00 25.02
N PHE A 19 -1.17 4.67 24.40
CA PHE A 19 -1.15 4.79 22.94
C PHE A 19 -0.47 3.58 22.30
N HIS A 20 -1.16 2.94 21.35
CA HIS A 20 -0.73 1.68 20.76
C HIS A 20 -0.13 1.82 19.35
N THR A 21 -0.15 3.01 18.73
CA THR A 21 0.15 3.17 17.30
C THR A 21 1.60 2.93 16.94
N ARG A 22 2.56 3.70 17.49
CA ARG A 22 3.99 3.59 17.15
C ARG A 22 4.89 3.98 18.31
N PHE A 23 6.16 3.63 18.17
CA PHE A 23 7.24 4.08 19.04
C PHE A 23 7.47 5.58 18.84
N GLU A 24 7.26 6.37 19.88
CA GLU A 24 7.48 7.82 19.86
C GLU A 24 8.35 8.24 21.04
N VAL A 25 9.32 9.10 20.75
CA VAL A 25 10.21 9.71 21.74
C VAL A 25 10.10 11.21 21.59
N PHE A 26 9.83 11.88 22.70
CA PHE A 26 9.78 13.33 22.79
C PHE A 26 10.88 13.82 23.74
N SER A 27 11.71 14.74 23.28
CA SER A 27 12.68 15.41 24.14
C SER A 27 11.98 16.46 25.01
N MET A 28 12.29 16.47 26.30
CA MET A 28 11.77 17.44 27.27
C MET A 28 12.77 18.59 27.46
N LYS A 29 12.28 19.75 27.94
CA LYS A 29 13.11 20.95 28.12
C LYS A 29 14.24 20.78 29.14
N ASN A 30 14.05 19.90 30.12
CA ASN A 30 15.04 19.58 31.14
C ASN A 30 16.14 18.61 30.64
N GLY A 31 16.12 18.22 29.34
CA GLY A 31 17.06 17.27 28.75
C GLY A 31 16.63 15.80 28.89
N GLY A 32 15.52 15.52 29.59
CA GLY A 32 14.94 14.19 29.71
C GLY A 32 14.10 13.76 28.51
N TYR A 33 13.55 12.55 28.58
CA TYR A 33 12.76 11.93 27.51
C TYR A 33 11.38 11.49 27.98
N PHE A 34 10.38 11.68 27.13
CA PHE A 34 9.04 11.13 27.29
C PHE A 34 8.81 10.11 26.17
N ILE A 35 8.51 8.85 26.51
CA ILE A 35 8.45 7.75 25.54
C ILE A 35 7.08 7.07 25.58
N TYR A 36 6.51 6.85 24.38
CA TYR A 36 5.45 5.87 24.15
C TYR A 36 6.01 4.72 23.31
N PRO A 37 6.16 3.52 23.86
CA PRO A 37 6.70 2.39 23.10
C PRO A 37 5.67 1.80 22.10
N GLY A 38 4.39 2.08 22.27
CA GLY A 38 3.31 1.39 21.56
C GLY A 38 2.96 0.03 22.17
N SER A 39 2.04 -0.69 21.53
CA SER A 39 1.75 -2.10 21.83
C SER A 39 2.88 -3.02 21.32
N PRO A 40 3.23 -4.11 22.04
CA PRO A 40 4.24 -5.08 21.59
C PRO A 40 3.73 -6.00 20.46
N ILE A 41 2.43 -6.01 20.19
CA ILE A 41 1.75 -6.71 19.08
C ILE A 41 0.67 -5.78 18.53
N SER A 42 0.39 -5.79 17.22
CA SER A 42 -0.73 -5.01 16.68
C SER A 42 -2.06 -5.52 17.26
N ILE A 43 -2.81 -4.64 17.93
CA ILE A 43 -4.12 -5.00 18.52
C ILE A 43 -5.23 -4.80 17.48
N THR A 44 -5.12 -3.73 16.69
CA THR A 44 -6.09 -3.36 15.66
C THR A 44 -5.45 -3.23 14.28
N ARG A 45 -6.26 -3.35 13.22
CA ARG A 45 -5.83 -3.12 11.82
C ARG A 45 -5.34 -1.69 11.53
N LYS A 46 -5.56 -0.76 12.46
CA LYS A 46 -5.06 0.64 12.38
C LYS A 46 -3.60 0.75 12.81
N GLU A 47 -3.06 -0.25 13.51
CA GLU A 47 -1.67 -0.30 13.96
C GLU A 47 -0.81 -1.02 12.91
N LEU A 48 -0.32 -0.23 11.95
CA LEU A 48 0.48 -0.72 10.84
C LEU A 48 1.98 -0.78 11.18
N GLY A 49 2.67 -1.75 10.60
CA GLY A 49 4.13 -1.89 10.61
C GLY A 49 4.71 -2.59 11.84
N PRO A 50 6.01 -2.93 11.80
CA PRO A 50 6.68 -3.71 12.83
C PRO A 50 6.58 -3.07 14.22
N ARG A 51 6.40 -3.92 15.23
CA ARG A 51 6.27 -3.50 16.63
C ARG A 51 7.62 -3.28 17.26
N ARG A 52 7.69 -2.38 18.24
CA ARG A 52 8.94 -1.94 18.85
C ARG A 52 8.81 -1.86 20.36
N VAL A 53 9.94 -1.91 21.04
CA VAL A 53 10.06 -1.64 22.47
C VAL A 53 11.19 -0.66 22.73
N ASN A 54 11.09 0.06 23.85
CA ASN A 54 12.18 0.90 24.32
C ASN A 54 13.23 0.04 25.02
N LEU A 55 14.45 0.03 24.50
CA LEU A 55 15.63 -0.44 25.21
C LEU A 55 16.19 0.72 26.05
N PHE A 56 15.87 0.68 27.33
CA PHE A 56 16.37 1.63 28.32
C PHE A 56 17.74 1.21 28.83
N LYS A 57 18.69 2.16 28.81
CA LYS A 57 20.01 2.02 29.43
C LYS A 57 20.28 3.28 30.26
N ILE A 58 20.73 3.09 31.50
CA ILE A 58 21.00 4.19 32.42
C ILE A 58 22.05 5.13 31.80
N GLY A 59 21.75 6.44 31.81
CA GLY A 59 22.62 7.47 31.25
C GLY A 59 22.67 7.53 29.73
N GLN A 60 21.86 6.73 29.02
CA GLN A 60 21.80 6.70 27.56
C GLN A 60 20.46 7.21 27.04
N PRO A 61 20.42 7.77 25.82
CA PRO A 61 19.18 8.13 25.16
C PRO A 61 18.30 6.89 24.86
N PRO A 62 16.99 7.08 24.64
CA PRO A 62 16.09 5.99 24.30
C PRO A 62 16.54 5.33 23.01
N SER A 63 16.43 4.01 22.95
CA SER A 63 16.72 3.26 21.73
C SER A 63 15.60 2.26 21.47
N GLU A 64 15.25 2.09 20.21
CA GLU A 64 14.19 1.18 19.81
C GLU A 64 14.75 -0.20 19.44
N VAL A 65 14.00 -1.25 19.77
CA VAL A 65 14.26 -2.62 19.33
C VAL A 65 13.01 -3.13 18.62
N ILE A 66 13.17 -3.61 17.39
CA ILE A 66 12.09 -4.22 16.62
C ILE A 66 11.79 -5.61 17.19
N LEU A 67 10.52 -5.91 17.39
CA LEU A 67 10.04 -7.20 17.83
C LEU A 67 9.69 -8.09 16.63
N ALA A 68 10.04 -9.37 16.73
CA ALA A 68 9.55 -10.42 15.83
C ALA A 68 8.14 -10.87 16.29
N THR A 69 7.18 -9.96 16.23
CA THR A 69 5.76 -10.22 16.56
C THR A 69 4.86 -9.88 15.38
N PRO A 70 3.70 -10.56 15.23
CA PRO A 70 2.79 -10.28 14.13
C PRO A 70 2.35 -8.81 14.10
N PHE A 71 2.30 -8.25 12.90
CA PHE A 71 1.85 -6.87 12.67
C PHE A 71 1.04 -6.75 11.39
N TYR A 72 0.13 -5.78 11.33
CA TYR A 72 -0.60 -5.50 10.10
C TYR A 72 0.24 -4.66 9.14
N GLN A 73 0.21 -5.01 7.86
CA GLN A 73 0.86 -4.25 6.79
C GLN A 73 -0.16 -4.02 5.67
N GLU A 74 -0.33 -2.77 5.27
CA GLU A 74 -1.10 -2.46 4.07
C GLU A 74 -0.18 -2.54 2.86
N ILE A 75 -0.64 -3.26 1.83
CA ILE A 75 0.03 -3.36 0.53
C ILE A 75 -0.96 -2.88 -0.52
N GLU A 76 -0.62 -1.79 -1.20
CA GLU A 76 -1.41 -1.25 -2.29
C GLU A 76 -0.77 -1.64 -3.63
N VAL A 77 -1.57 -2.27 -4.49
CA VAL A 77 -1.19 -2.67 -5.84
C VAL A 77 -2.05 -1.91 -6.83
N PHE A 78 -1.42 -1.15 -7.70
CA PHE A 78 -2.09 -0.44 -8.79
C PHE A 78 -1.95 -1.22 -10.09
N LEU A 79 -3.08 -1.60 -10.69
CA LEU A 79 -3.16 -2.26 -11.98
C LEU A 79 -3.18 -1.22 -13.09
N ASP A 80 -2.30 -1.39 -14.08
CA ASP A 80 -2.24 -0.56 -15.29
C ASP A 80 -2.66 -1.41 -16.51
N PRO A 81 -3.74 -1.06 -17.24
CA PRO A 81 -4.19 -1.83 -18.40
C PRO A 81 -3.25 -1.74 -19.60
N THR A 82 -2.26 -0.84 -19.58
CA THR A 82 -1.21 -0.74 -20.59
C THR A 82 -0.05 -1.70 -20.35
N GLN A 83 0.13 -2.20 -19.12
CA GLN A 83 1.24 -3.08 -18.78
C GLN A 83 1.17 -4.44 -19.49
N LYS A 84 2.32 -5.08 -19.67
CA LYS A 84 2.42 -6.39 -20.33
C LYS A 84 2.23 -7.56 -19.39
N SER A 85 2.67 -7.42 -18.14
CA SER A 85 2.53 -8.45 -17.11
C SER A 85 1.06 -8.68 -16.76
N SER A 86 0.73 -9.92 -16.42
CA SER A 86 -0.62 -10.25 -15.93
C SER A 86 -0.90 -9.48 -14.65
N PRO A 87 -2.14 -9.02 -14.41
CA PRO A 87 -2.49 -8.37 -13.14
C PRO A 87 -2.20 -9.26 -11.91
N LEU A 88 -2.27 -10.60 -12.07
CA LEU A 88 -1.91 -11.54 -11.00
C LEU A 88 -0.40 -11.57 -10.71
N GLU A 89 0.44 -11.45 -11.74
CA GLU A 89 1.90 -11.39 -11.58
C GLU A 89 2.32 -10.12 -10.83
N VAL A 90 1.66 -9.00 -11.11
CA VAL A 90 1.91 -7.74 -10.40
C VAL A 90 1.56 -7.86 -8.92
N VAL A 91 0.43 -8.49 -8.60
CA VAL A 91 0.06 -8.76 -7.20
C VAL A 91 1.07 -9.73 -6.55
N GLU A 92 1.42 -10.83 -7.22
CA GLU A 92 2.36 -11.82 -6.70
C GLU A 92 3.74 -11.21 -6.40
N ALA A 93 4.24 -10.36 -7.30
CA ALA A 93 5.49 -9.64 -7.11
C ALA A 93 5.46 -8.73 -5.86
N ALA A 94 4.32 -8.08 -5.58
CA ALA A 94 4.14 -7.25 -4.39
C ALA A 94 4.10 -8.07 -3.08
N LEU A 95 3.63 -9.32 -3.14
CA LEU A 95 3.49 -10.20 -1.96
C LEU A 95 4.75 -11.04 -1.68
N SER A 96 5.62 -11.25 -2.67
CA SER A 96 6.69 -12.25 -2.62
C SER A 96 7.82 -11.97 -1.60
N ASN A 97 8.02 -10.71 -1.20
CA ASN A 97 9.14 -10.29 -0.34
C ASN A 97 8.69 -9.78 1.04
N LEU A 98 7.56 -10.28 1.54
CA LEU A 98 7.01 -9.82 2.82
C LEU A 98 7.58 -10.61 4.01
N PRO A 99 7.85 -9.94 5.15
CA PRO A 99 8.22 -10.62 6.38
C PRO A 99 7.17 -11.65 6.82
N GLN A 100 7.60 -12.74 7.45
CA GLN A 100 6.68 -13.79 7.92
C GLN A 100 5.70 -13.25 8.97
N GLU A 101 6.10 -12.26 9.76
CA GLU A 101 5.27 -11.63 10.77
C GLU A 101 4.23 -10.66 10.19
N ALA A 102 4.36 -10.29 8.91
CA ALA A 102 3.42 -9.37 8.27
C ALA A 102 2.08 -10.06 7.99
N ARG A 103 1.01 -9.41 8.45
CA ARG A 103 -0.38 -9.75 8.17
C ARG A 103 -0.93 -8.72 7.20
N VAL A 104 -1.16 -9.13 5.97
CA VAL A 104 -1.36 -8.23 4.84
C VAL A 104 -2.83 -7.83 4.71
N ILE A 105 -3.06 -6.53 4.56
CA ILE A 105 -4.30 -5.95 4.06
C ILE A 105 -3.99 -5.53 2.63
N LEU A 106 -4.45 -6.30 1.66
CA LEU A 106 -4.15 -6.10 0.24
C LEU A 106 -5.20 -5.19 -0.38
N ARG A 107 -4.80 -4.03 -0.88
CA ARG A 107 -5.63 -3.15 -1.71
C ARG A 107 -5.23 -3.32 -3.16
N VAL A 108 -6.15 -3.75 -4.00
CA VAL A 108 -5.90 -3.87 -5.45
C VAL A 108 -6.75 -2.83 -6.16
N LYS A 109 -6.11 -1.87 -6.80
CA LYS A 109 -6.71 -0.69 -7.40
C LYS A 109 -6.45 -0.60 -8.90
N GLY A 110 -7.22 0.24 -9.60
CA GLY A 110 -6.95 0.63 -10.98
C GLY A 110 -7.64 -0.26 -12.00
N PHE A 111 -7.03 -0.42 -13.16
CA PHE A 111 -7.67 -1.12 -14.28
C PHE A 111 -6.75 -2.19 -14.86
N PHE A 112 -7.34 -3.26 -15.37
CA PHE A 112 -6.60 -4.28 -16.12
C PHE A 112 -7.27 -4.53 -17.47
N ASP A 113 -6.48 -4.97 -18.46
CA ASP A 113 -6.99 -5.34 -19.77
C ASP A 113 -7.44 -6.81 -19.76
N GLY A 114 -8.70 -7.05 -19.40
CA GLY A 114 -9.26 -8.40 -19.28
C GLY A 114 -9.18 -9.19 -20.59
N ARG A 115 -9.34 -8.52 -21.74
CA ARG A 115 -9.21 -9.15 -23.06
C ARG A 115 -7.79 -9.63 -23.34
N ARG A 116 -6.77 -8.79 -23.04
CA ARG A 116 -5.36 -9.15 -23.23
C ARG A 116 -4.95 -10.37 -22.42
N HIS A 117 -5.45 -10.47 -21.20
CA HIS A 117 -5.07 -11.53 -20.26
C HIS A 117 -6.05 -12.71 -20.21
N ASN A 118 -7.12 -12.68 -21.04
CA ASN A 118 -8.21 -13.65 -21.01
C ASN A 118 -8.80 -13.83 -19.60
N LEU A 119 -9.12 -12.70 -18.96
CA LEU A 119 -9.67 -12.61 -17.60
C LEU A 119 -10.92 -11.75 -17.60
N THR A 120 -11.97 -12.21 -16.93
CA THR A 120 -13.05 -11.36 -16.42
C THR A 120 -12.73 -10.90 -15.00
N GLU A 121 -13.37 -9.84 -14.51
CA GLU A 121 -13.25 -9.39 -13.12
C GLU A 121 -13.54 -10.52 -12.12
N GLN A 122 -14.58 -11.33 -12.38
CA GLN A 122 -14.89 -12.50 -11.56
C GLN A 122 -13.75 -13.53 -11.56
N SER A 123 -13.27 -13.93 -12.74
CA SER A 123 -12.19 -14.92 -12.83
C SER A 123 -10.87 -14.41 -12.26
N PHE A 124 -10.65 -13.09 -12.29
CA PHE A 124 -9.51 -12.45 -11.67
C PHE A 124 -9.64 -12.48 -10.14
N GLN A 125 -10.81 -12.16 -9.58
CA GLN A 125 -11.09 -12.26 -8.15
C GLN A 125 -10.86 -13.69 -7.63
N GLU A 126 -11.40 -14.71 -8.32
CA GLU A 126 -11.23 -16.12 -7.93
C GLU A 126 -9.75 -16.54 -7.92
N LYS A 127 -8.98 -16.13 -8.94
CA LYS A 127 -7.55 -16.41 -9.01
C LYS A 127 -6.74 -15.60 -7.99
N LEU A 128 -7.15 -14.38 -7.70
CA LEU A 128 -6.55 -13.52 -6.69
C LEU A 128 -6.68 -14.16 -5.31
N GLU A 129 -7.87 -14.65 -4.95
CA GLU A 129 -8.11 -15.38 -3.70
C GLU A 129 -7.18 -16.61 -3.59
N GLN A 130 -7.09 -17.42 -4.65
CA GLN A 130 -6.19 -18.58 -4.71
C GLN A 130 -4.70 -18.20 -4.56
N LEU A 131 -4.29 -17.09 -5.19
CA LEU A 131 -2.93 -16.57 -5.07
C LEU A 131 -2.66 -16.14 -3.62
N THR A 132 -3.56 -15.34 -3.04
CA THR A 132 -3.41 -14.78 -1.70
C THR A 132 -3.43 -15.84 -0.59
N ALA A 133 -4.07 -16.99 -0.81
CA ALA A 133 -4.06 -18.11 0.13
C ALA A 133 -2.66 -18.70 0.39
N LYS A 134 -1.69 -18.43 -0.49
CA LYS A 134 -0.28 -18.81 -0.31
C LYS A 134 0.50 -17.85 0.60
N TYR A 135 -0.06 -16.69 0.90
CA TYR A 135 0.55 -15.60 1.64
C TYR A 135 -0.24 -15.29 2.91
N ASN A 136 0.35 -14.53 3.84
CA ASN A 136 -0.32 -14.11 5.07
C ASN A 136 -1.27 -12.92 4.83
N VAL A 137 -2.18 -13.05 3.87
CA VAL A 137 -3.19 -12.03 3.54
C VAL A 137 -4.43 -12.25 4.41
N GLU A 138 -4.78 -11.25 5.21
CA GLU A 138 -5.93 -11.26 6.13
C GLU A 138 -7.18 -10.62 5.52
N ASP A 139 -6.99 -9.74 4.54
CA ASP A 139 -8.06 -8.94 3.94
C ASP A 139 -7.68 -8.53 2.52
N ILE A 140 -8.66 -8.56 1.61
CA ILE A 140 -8.53 -8.12 0.23
C ILE A 140 -9.58 -7.03 0.01
N GLN A 141 -9.14 -5.87 -0.44
CA GLN A 141 -9.98 -4.71 -0.71
C GLN A 141 -9.94 -4.45 -2.21
N PRO A 142 -10.91 -5.00 -2.97
CA PRO A 142 -10.96 -4.87 -4.41
C PRO A 142 -11.53 -3.50 -4.80
N GLU A 143 -10.72 -2.72 -5.52
CA GLU A 143 -11.04 -1.41 -6.08
C GLU A 143 -10.53 -1.34 -7.53
N TYR A 144 -10.68 -2.46 -8.26
CA TYR A 144 -10.20 -2.62 -9.62
C TYR A 144 -11.34 -2.91 -10.59
N TYR A 145 -11.12 -2.59 -11.87
CA TYR A 145 -12.10 -2.81 -12.92
C TYR A 145 -11.45 -3.26 -14.24
N ASP A 146 -12.22 -3.94 -15.08
CA ASP A 146 -11.79 -4.22 -16.44
C ASP A 146 -11.83 -2.92 -17.26
N PHE A 147 -10.71 -2.63 -17.93
CA PHE A 147 -10.58 -1.51 -18.87
C PHE A 147 -11.64 -1.54 -19.98
N GLN A 148 -12.25 -2.70 -20.27
CA GLN A 148 -13.36 -2.77 -21.22
C GLN A 148 -14.52 -1.82 -20.89
N ARG A 149 -14.72 -1.44 -19.63
CA ARG A 149 -15.71 -0.42 -19.24
C ARG A 149 -15.40 0.94 -19.87
N VAL A 150 -14.14 1.35 -19.83
CA VAL A 150 -13.64 2.60 -20.43
C VAL A 150 -13.55 2.46 -21.95
N ALA A 151 -13.13 1.30 -22.43
CA ALA A 151 -13.00 1.05 -23.86
C ALA A 151 -14.34 1.20 -24.58
N GLN A 152 -15.47 0.88 -23.94
CA GLN A 152 -16.80 1.01 -24.55
C GLN A 152 -17.34 2.44 -24.56
N GLU A 153 -16.70 3.38 -23.86
CA GLU A 153 -17.11 4.77 -23.85
C GLU A 153 -16.98 5.41 -25.23
N ARG A 154 -18.00 6.19 -25.61
CA ARG A 154 -18.04 6.87 -26.92
C ARG A 154 -16.82 7.75 -27.15
N LEU A 155 -16.39 8.48 -26.12
CA LEU A 155 -15.22 9.36 -26.21
C LEU A 155 -13.95 8.56 -26.52
N PHE A 156 -13.75 7.43 -25.86
CA PHE A 156 -12.58 6.58 -26.11
C PHE A 156 -12.58 6.07 -27.55
N GLN A 157 -13.73 5.56 -28.02
CA GLN A 157 -13.88 5.06 -29.39
C GLN A 157 -13.61 6.16 -30.43
N GLU A 158 -14.16 7.37 -30.25
CA GLU A 158 -13.92 8.49 -31.17
C GLU A 158 -12.43 8.90 -31.22
N VAL A 159 -11.72 8.87 -30.08
CA VAL A 159 -10.28 9.15 -30.03
C VAL A 159 -9.48 8.05 -30.73
N MET A 160 -9.84 6.78 -30.51
CA MET A 160 -9.19 5.64 -31.16
C MET A 160 -9.41 5.63 -32.67
N ASP A 161 -10.61 5.95 -33.14
CA ASP A 161 -10.93 6.04 -34.58
C ASP A 161 -10.10 7.13 -35.26
N ARG A 162 -10.02 8.32 -34.64
CA ARG A 162 -9.17 9.41 -35.15
C ARG A 162 -7.70 9.04 -35.15
N LEU A 163 -7.23 8.37 -34.10
CA LEU A 163 -5.84 7.91 -34.03
C LEU A 163 -5.55 6.90 -35.14
N ASN A 164 -6.46 5.95 -35.40
CA ASN A 164 -6.31 4.93 -36.44
C ASN A 164 -6.33 5.50 -37.88
N GLN A 165 -7.04 6.60 -38.11
CA GLN A 165 -7.09 7.27 -39.42
C GLN A 165 -5.80 8.04 -39.78
N ARG A 166 -4.90 8.27 -38.82
CA ARG A 166 -3.61 8.93 -39.05
C ARG A 166 -2.65 7.97 -39.74
N SER A 167 -2.41 8.16 -41.03
CA SER A 167 -1.44 7.38 -41.83
C SER A 167 0.00 7.88 -41.71
N ASP A 168 0.19 9.05 -41.11
CA ASP A 168 1.49 9.70 -40.87
C ASP A 168 2.24 9.15 -39.65
N LEU A 169 1.59 8.33 -38.83
CA LEU A 169 2.17 7.76 -37.62
C LEU A 169 2.73 6.35 -37.84
N GLU A 170 3.95 6.13 -37.38
CA GLU A 170 4.50 4.78 -37.24
C GLU A 170 3.74 3.99 -36.17
N GLU A 171 3.75 2.66 -36.28
CA GLU A 171 2.99 1.78 -35.36
C GLU A 171 3.45 1.92 -33.89
N ALA A 172 4.75 2.15 -33.68
CA ALA A 172 5.30 2.37 -32.35
C ALA A 172 4.79 3.68 -31.72
N GLU A 173 4.66 4.75 -32.52
CA GLU A 173 4.13 6.04 -32.07
C GLU A 173 2.63 5.94 -31.79
N ARG A 174 1.88 5.27 -32.68
CA ARG A 174 0.45 4.98 -32.49
C ARG A 174 0.19 4.22 -31.20
N THR A 175 1.01 3.20 -30.91
CA THR A 175 0.91 2.42 -29.68
C THR A 175 1.13 3.30 -28.45
N LYS A 176 2.18 4.13 -28.44
CA LYS A 176 2.44 5.06 -27.33
C LYS A 176 1.30 6.06 -27.13
N MET A 177 0.76 6.64 -28.20
CA MET A 177 -0.38 7.55 -28.12
C MET A 177 -1.60 6.84 -27.55
N ARG A 178 -1.86 5.59 -27.94
CA ARG A 178 -2.93 4.78 -27.36
C ARG A 178 -2.74 4.58 -25.85
N GLU A 179 -1.53 4.23 -25.42
CA GLU A 179 -1.22 4.04 -23.99
C GLU A 179 -1.42 5.32 -23.18
N ILE A 180 -1.02 6.49 -23.73
CA ILE A 180 -1.23 7.79 -23.10
C ILE A 180 -2.74 8.07 -22.93
N VAL A 181 -3.54 7.84 -23.97
CA VAL A 181 -5.00 8.05 -23.90
C VAL A 181 -5.64 7.11 -22.87
N ILE A 182 -5.25 5.83 -22.86
CA ILE A 182 -5.75 4.85 -21.89
C ILE A 182 -5.46 5.32 -20.46
N ARG A 183 -4.22 5.73 -20.16
CA ARG A 183 -3.83 6.21 -18.83
C ARG A 183 -4.60 7.46 -18.43
N ALA A 184 -4.71 8.44 -19.32
CA ALA A 184 -5.44 9.68 -19.05
C ALA A 184 -6.93 9.42 -18.75
N MET A 185 -7.57 8.49 -19.46
CA MET A 185 -8.97 8.15 -19.21
C MET A 185 -9.16 7.35 -17.93
N VAL A 186 -8.23 6.46 -17.59
CA VAL A 186 -8.24 5.72 -16.33
C VAL A 186 -8.04 6.66 -15.14
N GLU A 187 -7.09 7.59 -15.22
CA GLU A 187 -6.84 8.59 -14.16
C GLU A 187 -8.03 9.51 -13.91
N ALA A 188 -8.84 9.81 -14.93
CA ALA A 188 -10.05 10.61 -14.77
C ALA A 188 -11.21 9.87 -14.07
N LEU A 189 -11.13 8.53 -14.00
CA LEU A 189 -12.17 7.65 -13.46
C LEU A 189 -11.79 7.00 -12.12
N ALA A 190 -10.51 7.06 -11.75
CA ALA A 190 -9.95 6.58 -10.49
C ALA A 190 -10.08 7.63 -9.39
#